data_AF-A0A1V6RIL9-F1
#
_entry.id   AF-A0A1V6RIL9-F1
#
_cell.length_a   1.000
_cell.length_b   1.000
_cell.length_c   1.000
_cell.angle_alpha   90.00
_cell.angle_beta   90.00
_cell.angle_gamma   90.00
#
_symmetry.space_group_name_H-M   'P 1'
#
loop_
_entity.id
_entity.type
_entity.pdbx_description
1 polymer ?
#
loop_
_entity_poly.entity_id
_entity_poly.type
_entity_poly.pdbx_seq_one_letter_code
_entity_poly.pdbx_strand_id
1 'polypeptide(L)'
;MWYTKGHFRKIGMVAGGTGVMPMYQLIRAICENDTGTTEVSLLYANRSESDILLCGELERFARQYAKNFRLRYILDSAPEGWTYGSGYVDRTVLAEQLPALSPDTKVMLCGPPGMVNATKKNLFALSIAKPG
;
A
#
# COMPACT_ATOMS: atom_id res chain seq x y z
N MET A 1 -15.20 -1.76 -10.08
CA MET A 1 -13.98 -2.46 -10.53
C MET A 1 -14.04 -3.87 -9.98
N TRP A 2 -14.21 -4.88 -10.84
CA TRP A 2 -14.35 -6.27 -10.43
C TRP A 2 -12.99 -6.92 -10.27
N TYR A 3 -12.73 -7.53 -9.11
CA TYR A 3 -11.55 -8.36 -8.87
C TYR A 3 -11.80 -9.76 -9.45
N THR A 4 -10.93 -10.20 -10.34
CA THR A 4 -10.95 -11.56 -10.91
C THR A 4 -9.88 -12.39 -10.22
N LYS A 5 -10.26 -13.55 -9.66
CA LYS A 5 -9.36 -14.45 -8.93
C LYS A 5 -8.15 -14.85 -9.79
N GLY A 6 -6.97 -14.91 -9.16
CA GLY A 6 -5.76 -15.51 -9.76
C GLY A 6 -5.00 -14.66 -10.79
N HIS A 7 -5.45 -13.44 -11.09
CA HIS A 7 -4.86 -12.63 -12.15
C HIS A 7 -3.52 -11.96 -11.76
N PHE A 8 -3.28 -11.74 -10.46
CA PHE A 8 -2.03 -11.19 -9.92
C PHE A 8 -1.68 -11.89 -8.60
N ARG A 9 -0.41 -12.28 -8.45
CA ARG A 9 0.09 -12.91 -7.22
C ARG A 9 0.39 -11.88 -6.14
N LYS A 10 0.77 -10.66 -6.53
CA LYS A 10 1.14 -9.59 -5.60
C LYS A 10 0.46 -8.28 -5.97
N ILE A 11 -0.06 -7.58 -4.98
CA ILE A 11 -0.72 -6.29 -5.15
C ILE A 11 -0.06 -5.25 -4.23
N GLY A 12 0.55 -4.23 -4.83
CA GLY A 12 1.01 -3.05 -4.13
C GLY A 12 -0.07 -1.98 -4.12
N MET A 13 -0.35 -1.38 -2.97
CA MET A 13 -1.33 -0.31 -2.81
C MET A 13 -0.66 0.89 -2.16
N VAL A 14 -0.87 2.07 -2.74
CA VAL A 14 -0.50 3.35 -2.13
C VAL A 14 -1.77 4.18 -1.95
N ALA A 15 -2.11 4.43 -0.70
CA ALA A 15 -3.28 5.20 -0.32
C ALA A 15 -2.88 6.51 0.34
N GLY A 16 -3.68 7.56 0.14
CA GLY A 16 -3.53 8.84 0.82
C GLY A 16 -4.86 9.36 1.35
N GLY A 17 -4.94 9.69 2.64
CA GLY A 17 -6.16 10.19 3.28
C GLY A 17 -7.37 9.26 3.06
N THR A 18 -8.47 9.78 2.50
CA THR A 18 -9.69 8.99 2.23
C THR A 18 -9.53 7.94 1.13
N GLY A 19 -8.43 7.97 0.37
CA GLY A 19 -8.12 6.98 -0.67
C GLY A 19 -7.91 5.56 -0.16
N VAL A 20 -7.88 5.34 1.17
CA VAL A 20 -7.82 4.02 1.78
C VAL A 20 -9.12 3.23 1.63
N MET A 21 -10.27 3.89 1.51
CA MET A 21 -11.58 3.25 1.46
C MET A 21 -11.71 2.23 0.30
N PRO A 22 -11.37 2.57 -0.97
CA PRO A 22 -11.40 1.58 -2.05
C PRO A 22 -10.36 0.46 -1.87
N MET A 23 -9.23 0.75 -1.20
CA MET A 23 -8.19 -0.25 -0.93
C MET A 23 -8.65 -1.25 0.14
N TYR A 24 -9.30 -0.76 1.19
CA TYR A 24 -9.80 -1.59 2.29
C TYR A 24 -10.81 -2.64 1.82
N GLN A 25 -11.71 -2.26 0.91
CA GLN A 25 -12.67 -3.20 0.30
C GLN A 25 -11.95 -4.37 -0.39
N LEU A 26 -10.88 -4.07 -1.12
CA LEU A 26 -10.09 -5.08 -1.82
C LEU A 26 -9.24 -5.92 -0.85
N ILE A 27 -8.63 -5.30 0.16
CA ILE A 27 -7.88 -6.00 1.21
C ILE A 27 -8.77 -7.01 1.92
N ARG A 28 -9.99 -6.60 2.31
CA ARG A 28 -10.98 -7.52 2.91
C ARG A 28 -11.30 -8.69 2.01
N ALA A 29 -11.65 -8.42 0.75
CA ALA A 29 -11.99 -9.47 -0.21
C ALA A 29 -10.85 -10.47 -0.45
N ILE A 30 -9.59 -10.01 -0.37
CA ILE A 30 -8.42 -10.88 -0.53
C ILE A 30 -8.11 -11.66 0.75
N CYS A 31 -8.12 -11.00 1.90
CA CYS A 31 -7.76 -11.61 3.18
C CYS A 31 -8.83 -12.58 3.68
N GLU A 32 -10.11 -12.26 3.52
CA GLU A 32 -11.24 -13.09 3.94
C GLU A 32 -11.47 -14.29 2.99
N ASN A 33 -10.66 -14.44 1.93
CA ASN A 33 -10.76 -15.55 0.98
C ASN A 33 -9.70 -16.62 1.28
N ASP A 34 -10.11 -17.69 1.95
CA ASP A 34 -9.23 -18.78 2.43
C ASP A 34 -8.48 -19.55 1.33
N THR A 35 -8.91 -19.45 0.06
CA THR A 35 -8.24 -20.11 -1.06
C THR A 35 -7.28 -19.18 -1.83
N GLY A 36 -7.13 -17.93 -1.40
CA GLY A 36 -6.34 -16.91 -2.09
C GLY A 36 -4.86 -16.95 -1.70
N THR A 37 -3.97 -17.07 -2.68
CA THR A 37 -2.51 -16.93 -2.48
C THR A 37 -2.01 -15.52 -2.81
N THR A 38 -2.91 -14.55 -2.96
CA THR A 38 -2.54 -13.16 -3.30
C THR A 38 -1.97 -12.47 -2.06
N GLU A 39 -0.79 -11.87 -2.21
CA GLU A 39 -0.17 -11.01 -1.21
C GLU A 39 -0.49 -9.54 -1.52
N VAL A 40 -0.78 -8.75 -0.49
CA VAL A 40 -1.13 -7.34 -0.58
C VAL A 40 -0.22 -6.53 0.34
N SER A 41 0.40 -5.50 -0.20
CA SER A 41 1.13 -4.48 0.58
C SER A 41 0.41 -3.15 0.48
N LEU A 42 0.08 -2.54 1.61
CA LEU A 42 -0.45 -1.18 1.69
C LEU A 42 0.61 -0.24 2.27
N LEU A 43 0.90 0.83 1.54
CA LEU A 43 1.56 2.03 2.03
C LEU A 43 0.49 3.12 2.21
N TYR A 44 0.24 3.53 3.45
CA TYR A 44 -0.81 4.51 3.76
C TYR A 44 -0.22 5.83 4.25
N ALA A 45 -0.42 6.88 3.46
CA ALA A 45 0.12 8.21 3.68
C ALA A 45 -0.92 9.18 4.27
N ASN A 46 -0.60 9.76 5.41
CA ASN A 46 -1.46 10.73 6.11
C ASN A 46 -0.61 11.92 6.61
N ARG A 47 -1.28 13.01 7.01
CA ARG A 47 -0.55 14.17 7.57
C ARG A 47 -0.13 13.90 9.01
N SER A 48 -1.07 13.45 9.83
CA SER A 48 -0.85 13.08 11.23
C SER A 48 -1.46 11.72 11.54
N GLU A 49 -1.11 11.16 12.70
CA GLU A 49 -1.64 9.87 13.16
C GLU A 49 -3.16 9.91 13.35
N SER A 50 -3.72 11.03 13.82
CA SER A 50 -5.17 11.19 13.99
C SER A 50 -5.94 11.23 12.68
N ASP A 51 -5.27 11.45 11.54
CA ASP A 51 -5.90 11.41 10.22
C ASP A 51 -5.99 9.99 9.64
N ILE A 52 -5.41 8.98 10.30
CA ILE A 52 -5.40 7.59 9.81
C ILE A 52 -6.81 7.00 9.98
N LEU A 53 -7.52 6.88 8.87
CA LEU A 53 -8.83 6.24 8.85
C LEU A 53 -8.68 4.72 8.92
N LEU A 54 -9.61 4.06 9.62
CA LEU A 54 -9.65 2.60 9.79
C LEU A 54 -8.38 2.01 10.40
N CYS A 55 -7.66 2.78 11.23
CA CYS A 55 -6.39 2.35 11.82
C CYS A 55 -6.54 1.01 12.56
N GLY A 56 -7.51 0.91 13.48
CA GLY A 56 -7.73 -0.31 14.26
C GLY A 56 -8.10 -1.52 13.40
N GLU A 57 -8.90 -1.33 12.35
CA GLU A 57 -9.27 -2.38 11.41
C GLU A 57 -8.08 -2.82 10.57
N LEU A 58 -7.31 -1.89 10.02
CA LEU A 58 -6.13 -2.19 9.21
C LEU A 58 -5.08 -2.95 10.02
N GLU A 59 -4.82 -2.51 11.26
CA GLU A 59 -3.92 -3.24 12.15
C GLU A 59 -4.44 -4.63 12.53
N ARG A 60 -5.75 -4.75 12.79
CA ARG A 60 -6.37 -6.06 13.06
C ARG A 60 -6.16 -7.00 11.88
N PHE A 61 -6.38 -6.51 10.65
CA PHE A 61 -6.13 -7.30 9.43
C PHE A 61 -4.65 -7.63 9.27
N ALA A 62 -3.74 -6.69 9.53
CA ALA A 62 -2.30 -6.93 9.44
C ALA A 62 -1.83 -7.99 10.43
N ARG A 63 -2.40 -8.03 11.64
CA ARG A 63 -2.13 -9.08 12.65
C ARG A 63 -2.75 -10.42 12.26
N GLN A 64 -4.03 -10.42 11.85
CA GLN A 64 -4.76 -11.65 11.55
C GLN A 64 -4.27 -12.34 10.26
N TYR A 65 -3.88 -11.54 9.25
CA TYR A 65 -3.50 -12.01 7.92
C TYR A 65 -2.05 -11.64 7.59
N ALA A 66 -1.13 -11.74 8.56
CA ALA A 66 0.27 -11.33 8.41
C ALA A 66 1.03 -11.97 7.23
N LYS A 67 0.56 -13.13 6.74
CA LYS A 67 1.11 -13.80 5.54
C LYS A 67 0.68 -13.12 4.24
N ASN A 68 -0.54 -12.58 4.20
CA ASN A 68 -1.19 -12.06 3.01
C ASN A 68 -1.21 -10.53 2.98
N PHE A 69 -1.17 -9.85 4.13
CA PHE A 69 -1.32 -8.41 4.22
C PHE A 69 -0.16 -7.76 4.99
N ARG A 70 0.52 -6.83 4.31
CA ARG A 70 1.58 -5.99 4.88
C ARG A 70 1.11 -4.55 4.91
N LEU A 71 1.27 -3.91 6.06
CA LEU A 71 0.83 -2.54 6.30
C LEU A 71 2.02 -1.70 6.73
N ARG A 72 2.16 -0.52 6.13
CA ARG A 72 3.11 0.50 6.57
C ARG A 72 2.44 1.86 6.46
N TYR A 73 2.60 2.65 7.51
CA TYR A 73 2.14 4.02 7.53
C TYR A 73 3.29 4.98 7.22
N ILE A 74 2.95 6.10 6.60
CA ILE A 74 3.86 7.23 6.43
C ILE A 74 3.14 8.52 6.82
N LEU A 75 3.75 9.29 7.71
CA LEU A 75 3.18 10.53 8.23
C LEU A 75 4.05 11.72 7.85
N ASP A 76 3.44 12.78 7.31
CA ASP A 76 4.15 14.04 7.03
C ASP A 76 4.65 14.70 8.33
N SER A 77 3.78 14.74 9.35
CA SER A 77 4.09 15.20 10.70
C SER A 77 4.03 14.02 11.68
N ALA A 78 5.11 13.23 11.70
CA ALA A 78 5.23 12.09 12.61
C ALA A 78 5.43 12.55 14.07
N PRO A 79 4.66 12.02 15.04
CA PRO A 79 4.86 12.33 16.45
C PRO A 79 6.16 11.71 16.99
N GLU A 80 6.61 12.21 18.14
CA GLU A 80 7.76 11.63 18.85
C GLU A 80 7.46 10.17 19.23
N GLY A 81 8.37 9.25 18.86
CA GLY A 81 8.17 7.81 19.06
C GLY A 81 7.50 7.07 17.89
N TRP A 82 7.20 7.74 16.78
CA TRP A 82 6.70 7.07 15.58
C TRP A 82 7.75 6.13 14.96
N THR A 83 7.42 4.85 14.89
CA THR A 83 8.34 3.79 14.44
C THR A 83 8.20 3.44 12.96
N TYR A 84 7.22 4.03 12.27
CA TYR A 84 7.00 3.83 10.84
C TYR A 84 7.66 4.94 10.01
N GLY A 85 7.24 5.08 8.75
CA GLY A 85 7.80 6.10 7.85
C GLY A 85 7.41 7.52 8.27
N SER A 86 8.34 8.46 8.11
CA SER A 86 8.10 9.91 8.24
C SER A 86 8.36 10.61 6.89
N GLY A 87 7.58 11.63 6.58
CA GLY A 87 7.69 12.45 5.38
C GLY A 87 6.80 12.00 4.23
N TYR A 88 7.33 12.09 3.00
CA TYR A 88 6.58 11.83 1.76
C TYR A 88 6.91 10.47 1.17
N VAL A 89 5.99 9.94 0.35
CA VAL A 89 6.20 8.70 -0.41
C VAL A 89 7.37 8.89 -1.39
N ASP A 90 8.53 8.32 -1.05
CA ASP A 90 9.74 8.36 -1.86
C ASP A 90 10.07 7.00 -2.52
N ARG A 91 11.16 6.96 -3.29
CA ARG A 91 11.59 5.74 -4.01
C ARG A 91 12.02 4.62 -3.07
N THR A 92 12.65 4.96 -1.95
CA THR A 92 13.17 3.99 -0.98
C THR A 92 12.01 3.29 -0.28
N VAL A 93 11.06 4.07 0.24
CA VAL A 93 9.86 3.55 0.90
C VAL A 93 9.02 2.70 -0.05
N LEU A 94 8.89 3.12 -1.31
CA LEU A 94 8.20 2.34 -2.33
C LEU A 94 8.92 1.02 -2.62
N ALA A 95 10.25 1.02 -2.73
CA ALA A 95 11.04 -0.18 -2.99
C ALA A 95 11.04 -1.17 -1.80
N GLU A 96 10.97 -0.67 -0.57
CA GLU A 96 10.88 -1.50 0.63
C GLU A 96 9.49 -2.11 0.83
N GLN A 97 8.43 -1.31 0.63
CA GLN A 97 7.08 -1.72 0.99
C GLN A 97 6.34 -2.43 -0.15
N LEU A 98 6.53 -1.98 -1.39
CA LEU A 98 5.82 -2.56 -2.51
C LEU A 98 6.53 -3.82 -3.02
N PRO A 99 5.76 -4.81 -3.50
CA PRO A 99 6.34 -5.95 -4.20
C PRO A 99 7.15 -5.49 -5.41
N ALA A 100 8.21 -6.24 -5.73
CA ALA A 100 8.99 -6.03 -6.94
C ALA A 100 8.09 -5.97 -8.17
N LEU A 101 8.25 -4.93 -8.98
CA LEU A 101 7.51 -4.79 -10.23
C LEU A 101 7.81 -5.99 -11.14
N SER A 102 6.77 -6.75 -11.46
CA SER A 102 6.79 -7.91 -12.34
C SER A 102 5.44 -7.99 -13.07
N PRO A 103 5.31 -8.79 -14.15
CA PRO A 103 4.04 -8.99 -14.83
C PRO A 103 2.92 -9.52 -13.90
N ASP A 104 3.29 -10.27 -12.86
CA ASP A 104 2.38 -10.82 -11.86
C ASP A 104 2.03 -9.84 -10.71
N THR A 105 2.57 -8.62 -10.78
CA THR A 105 2.41 -7.59 -9.75
C THR A 105 1.56 -6.44 -10.25
N LYS A 106 0.51 -6.10 -9.50
CA LYS A 106 -0.33 -4.93 -9.77
C LYS A 106 -0.07 -3.84 -8.74
N VAL A 107 0.14 -2.59 -9.19
CA VAL A 107 0.20 -1.44 -8.29
C VAL A 107 -1.06 -0.58 -8.45
N MET A 108 -1.68 -0.23 -7.33
CA MET A 108 -2.90 0.59 -7.25
C MET A 108 -2.62 1.86 -6.44
N LEU A 109 -3.09 2.99 -6.93
CA LEU A 109 -2.86 4.31 -6.33
C LEU A 109 -4.19 5.02 -6.12
N CYS A 110 -4.45 5.51 -4.91
CA CYS A 110 -5.62 6.35 -4.63
C CYS A 110 -5.32 7.38 -3.54
N GLY A 111 -5.55 8.65 -3.81
CA GLY A 111 -5.30 9.72 -2.86
C GLY A 111 -5.12 11.06 -3.56
N PRO A 112 -4.55 12.07 -2.88
CA PRO A 112 -4.37 13.41 -3.45
C PRO A 112 -3.58 13.40 -4.76
N PRO A 113 -3.93 14.25 -5.75
CA PRO A 113 -3.26 14.28 -7.05
C PRO A 113 -1.74 14.43 -6.97
N GLY A 114 -1.23 15.22 -6.03
CA GLY A 114 0.21 15.38 -5.79
C GLY A 114 0.89 14.07 -5.42
N MET A 115 0.32 13.31 -4.48
CA MET A 115 0.83 12.01 -4.06
C MET A 115 0.80 11.01 -5.21
N VAL A 116 -0.32 10.93 -5.94
CA VAL A 116 -0.48 9.99 -7.07
C VAL A 116 0.54 10.29 -8.16
N ASN A 117 0.72 11.56 -8.53
CA ASN A 117 1.67 11.95 -9.57
C ASN A 117 3.13 11.72 -9.15
N ALA A 118 3.49 12.03 -7.90
CA ALA A 118 4.82 11.75 -7.37
C ALA A 118 5.12 10.24 -7.36
N THR A 119 4.15 9.44 -6.88
CA THR A 119 4.28 7.98 -6.83
C THR A 119 4.43 7.39 -8.22
N LYS A 120 3.64 7.84 -9.21
CA LYS A 120 3.79 7.41 -10.61
C LYS A 120 5.19 7.70 -11.16
N LYS A 121 5.72 8.90 -10.92
CA LYS A 121 7.09 9.27 -11.34
C LYS A 121 8.14 8.36 -10.69
N ASN A 122 8.00 8.09 -9.39
CA ASN A 122 8.91 7.23 -8.64
C ASN A 122 8.85 5.77 -9.11
N LEU A 123 7.65 5.23 -9.34
CA LEU A 123 7.46 3.89 -9.88
C LEU A 123 8.04 3.76 -11.29
N PHE A 124 7.84 4.76 -12.14
CA PHE A 124 8.44 4.79 -13.48
C PHE A 124 9.97 4.77 -13.40
N ALA A 125 10.55 5.60 -12.54
CA ALA A 125 12.00 5.59 -12.31
C ALA A 125 12.51 4.24 -11.77
N LEU A 126 11.76 3.58 -10.87
CA LEU A 126 12.10 2.23 -10.37
C LEU A 126 11.98 1.15 -11.44
N SER A 127 11.04 1.30 -12.39
CA SER A 127 10.89 0.38 -13.52
C SER A 127 12.02 0.50 -14.53
N ILE A 128 12.58 1.71 -14.72
CA ILE A 128 13.76 1.94 -15.59
C ILE A 128 15.05 1.53 -14.87
N ALA A 129 15.14 1.76 -13.56
CA ALA A 129 16.32 1.48 -12.75
C ALA A 129 16.54 0.00 -12.43
N LYS A 130 15.62 -0.88 -12.84
CA LYS A 130 15.88 -2.33 -12.91
C LYS A 130 16.31 -2.69 -14.33
N PRO A 131 17.60 -2.60 -14.69
CA PRO A 131 18.13 -3.43 -15.76
C PRO A 131 17.92 -4.90 -15.32
N GLY A 132 17.60 -5.76 -16.30
CA GLY A 132 17.46 -7.20 -16.08
C GLY A 132 18.69 -7.84 -15.47
#